data_AF-A0A5E4CQK6-F1
#
_entry.id   AF-A0A5E4CQK6-F1
#
_cell.length_a   1.000
_cell.length_b   1.000
_cell.length_c   1.000
_cell.angle_alpha   90.00
_cell.angle_beta   90.00
_cell.angle_gamma   90.00
#
_symmetry.space_group_name_H-M   'P 1'
#
loop_
_entity.id
_entity.type
_entity.pdbx_description
1 polymer ?
#
loop_
_entity_poly.entity_id
_entity_poly.type
_entity_poly.pdbx_seq_one_letter_code
_entity_poly.pdbx_strand_id
1 'polypeptide(L)' 'TCLAPELHNGNYSTTQKTFKVKDKVQYECAAGYYTAGGKQTEEEECHTYGWFLTPKCT' A
#
# COMPACT_ATOMS: atom_id res chain seq x y z
N THR A 1 1.30 -4.73 14.04
CA THR A 1 1.02 -5.27 12.70
C THR A 1 0.25 -4.23 11.94
N CYS A 2 0.33 -4.24 10.61
CA CYS A 2 -0.41 -3.33 9.75
C CYS A 2 -1.42 -4.13 8.94
N LEU A 3 -2.62 -3.56 8.75
CA LEU A 3 -3.65 -4.14 7.90
C LEU A 3 -3.62 -3.42 6.56
N ALA A 4 -3.61 -4.16 5.46
CA ALA A 4 -3.76 -3.56 4.14
C ALA A 4 -5.20 -3.03 4.01
N PRO A 5 -5.38 -1.73 3.75
CA PRO A 5 -6.71 -1.18 3.49
C PRO A 5 -7.25 -1.70 2.15
N GLU A 6 -8.56 -1.60 1.96
CA GLU A 6 -9.14 -1.81 0.63
C GLU A 6 -8.60 -0.77 -0.35
N LEU A 7 -8.05 -1.26 -1.46
CA LEU A 7 -7.42 -0.42 -2.47
C LEU A 7 -8.37 -0.30 -3.66
N HIS A 8 -9.15 0.78 -3.69
CA HIS A 8 -9.94 1.12 -4.88
C HIS A 8 -9.03 1.67 -5.97
N ASN A 9 -9.32 1.33 -7.24
CA ASN A 9 -8.55 1.77 -8.40
C ASN A 9 -7.06 1.39 -8.32
N GLY A 10 -6.74 0.25 -7.74
CA GLY A 10 -5.38 -0.28 -7.66
C GLY A 10 -5.37 -1.74 -7.22
N ASN A 11 -4.18 -2.35 -7.23
CA ASN A 11 -3.97 -3.72 -6.78
C ASN A 11 -2.68 -3.84 -5.98
N TYR A 12 -2.70 -4.69 -4.95
CA TYR A 12 -1.49 -5.12 -4.25
C TYR A 12 -0.79 -6.24 -5.03
N SER A 13 0.53 -6.33 -4.90
CA SER A 13 1.31 -7.44 -5.45
C SER A 13 1.10 -8.78 -4.70
N THR A 14 0.33 -8.77 -3.62
CA THR A 14 0.08 -9.90 -2.74
C THR A 14 -1.38 -9.98 -2.30
N THR A 15 -1.82 -11.17 -1.91
CA THR A 15 -3.14 -11.42 -1.31
C THR A 15 -3.11 -11.32 0.23
N GLN A 16 -1.92 -11.13 0.82
CA GLN A 16 -1.75 -10.95 2.26
C GLN A 16 -2.43 -9.65 2.72
N LYS A 17 -3.26 -9.76 3.77
CA LYS A 17 -3.98 -8.61 4.36
C LYS A 17 -3.35 -8.07 5.65
N THR A 18 -2.45 -8.82 6.26
CA THR A 18 -1.85 -8.49 7.56
C THR A 18 -0.33 -8.60 7.47
N PHE A 19 0.36 -7.52 7.77
CA PHE A 19 1.81 -7.36 7.65
C PHE A 19 2.45 -7.18 9.04
N LYS A 20 3.55 -7.87 9.29
CA LYS A 20 4.36 -7.69 10.51
C LYS A 20 5.20 -6.41 10.38
N VAL A 21 5.67 -5.91 11.51
CA VAL A 21 6.57 -4.76 11.50
C VAL A 21 7.84 -5.12 10.72
N LYS A 22 8.28 -4.22 9.84
CA LYS A 22 9.33 -4.39 8.81
C LYS A 22 8.93 -5.21 7.58
N ASP A 23 7.71 -5.76 7.51
CA ASP A 23 7.20 -6.30 6.25
C ASP A 23 6.88 -5.15 5.29
N LYS A 24 7.02 -5.42 4.01
CA LYS A 24 6.78 -4.47 2.92
C LYS A 24 5.67 -4.94 2.01
N VAL A 25 4.92 -4.00 1.47
CA VAL A 25 3.88 -4.26 0.49
C VAL A 25 4.06 -3.34 -0.71
N GLN A 26 4.06 -3.92 -1.90
CA GLN A 26 4.02 -3.15 -3.14
C GLN A 26 2.60 -3.10 -3.68
N TYR A 27 2.19 -1.95 -4.17
CA TYR A 27 0.90 -1.75 -4.81
C TYR A 27 1.03 -0.85 -6.04
N GLU A 28 0.12 -1.05 -6.98
CA GLU A 28 0.04 -0.31 -8.23
C GLU A 28 -1.36 0.26 -8.40
N CYS A 29 -1.43 1.53 -8.77
CA CYS A 29 -2.67 2.21 -9.09
C CYS A 29 -3.04 2.01 -10.57
N ALA A 30 -4.34 1.97 -10.85
CA ALA A 30 -4.86 1.92 -12.20
C ALA A 30 -4.52 3.22 -12.95
N ALA A 31 -4.50 3.13 -14.29
CA ALA A 31 -4.19 4.27 -15.14
C ALA A 31 -5.10 5.47 -14.83
N GLY A 32 -4.49 6.64 -14.58
CA GLY A 32 -5.17 7.87 -14.20
C GLY A 32 -5.28 8.12 -12.70
N TYR A 33 -4.90 7.16 -11.85
CA TYR A 33 -4.82 7.30 -10.39
C TYR A 33 -3.38 7.25 -9.91
N TYR A 34 -3.11 7.84 -8.75
CA TYR A 34 -1.77 7.93 -8.18
C TYR A 34 -1.75 7.50 -6.72
N THR A 35 -0.60 6.95 -6.31
CA THR A 35 -0.33 6.53 -4.94
C THR A 35 -0.33 7.74 -4.00
N ALA A 36 -0.31 7.51 -2.68
CA ALA A 36 -0.15 8.59 -1.70
C ALA A 36 1.12 9.43 -1.94
N GLY A 37 2.20 8.81 -2.46
CA GLY A 37 3.42 9.48 -2.88
C GLY A 37 3.41 10.06 -4.30
N GLY A 38 2.27 10.03 -5.01
CA GLY A 38 2.12 10.60 -6.35
C GLY A 38 2.71 9.76 -7.49
N LYS A 39 2.94 8.46 -7.27
CA LYS A 39 3.49 7.53 -8.26
C LYS A 39 2.41 6.62 -8.83
N GLN A 40 2.71 5.88 -9.89
CA GLN A 40 1.84 4.79 -10.34
C GLN A 40 2.01 3.54 -9.48
N THR A 41 3.21 3.29 -8.96
CA THR A 41 3.55 2.13 -8.14
C THR A 41 4.34 2.59 -6.93
N GLU A 42 4.07 2.03 -5.76
CA GLU A 42 4.75 2.37 -4.51
C GLU A 42 4.90 1.15 -3.61
N GLU A 43 5.94 1.19 -2.77
CA GLU A 43 6.22 0.20 -1.74
C GLU A 43 6.11 0.87 -0.38
N GLU A 44 5.36 0.27 0.53
CA GLU A 44 5.18 0.75 1.90
C GLU A 44 5.67 -0.28 2.90
N GLU A 45 6.39 0.20 3.92
CA GLU A 45 6.84 -0.61 5.03
C GLU A 45 5.88 -0.48 6.22
N CYS A 46 5.57 -1.61 6.84
CA CYS A 46 4.81 -1.62 8.09
C CYS A 46 5.73 -1.24 9.26
N HIS A 47 5.50 -0.09 9.88
CA HIS A 47 6.22 0.34 11.06
C HIS A 47 5.47 0.00 12.36
N THR A 48 6.12 0.23 13.50
CA THR A 48 5.50 0.05 14.83
C THR A 48 4.31 0.98 15.05
N TYR A 49 4.27 2.12 14.37
CA TYR A 49 3.19 3.10 14.39
C TYR A 49 2.17 2.94 13.24
N GLY A 50 2.30 1.89 12.42
CA GLY A 50 1.46 1.65 11.24
C GLY A 50 2.19 1.89 9.93
N TRP A 51 1.44 2.12 8.85
CA TRP A 51 2.00 2.47 7.54
C TRP A 51 2.58 3.88 7.56
N PHE A 52 3.75 4.08 6.93
CA PHE A 52 4.31 5.43 6.76
C PHE A 52 3.39 6.29 5.89
N LEU A 53 3.04 5.79 4.71
CA LEU A 53 1.88 6.27 3.94
C LEU A 53 0.87 5.13 3.84
N THR A 54 -0.37 5.41 4.24
CA THR A 54 -1.43 4.41 4.09
C THR A 54 -1.66 4.15 2.59
N PRO A 55 -1.54 2.90 2.12
CA PRO A 55 -1.75 2.58 0.71
C PRO A 55 -3.12 3.06 0.24
N LYS A 56 -3.13 3.91 -0.78
CA LYS A 56 -4.33 4.45 -1.41
C LYS A 56 -4.02 4.88 -2.84
N CYS A 57 -5.02 4.84 -3.70
CA CYS A 57 -4.96 5.38 -5.05
C CYS A 57 -6.03 6.48 -5.19
N THR A 58 -5.63 7.67 -5.65
CA THR A 58 -6.48 8.85 -5.83
C THR A 58 -6.28 9.52 -7.17
#